data_AF-A0A0E9VJL4-F1
#
_entry.id   AF-A0A0E9VJL4-F1
#
_cell.length_a   1.000
_cell.length_b   1.000
_cell.length_c   1.000
_cell.angle_alpha   90.00
_cell.angle_beta   90.00
_cell.angle_gamma   90.00
#
_symmetry.space_group_name_H-M   'P 1'
#
loop_
_entity.id
_entity.type
_entity.pdbx_description
1 polymer ?
#
loop_
_entity_poly.entity_id
_entity_poly.type
_entity_poly.pdbx_seq_one_letter_code
_entity_poly.pdbx_strand_id
1 'polypeptide(L)' 'MGKTYLIMGKDGTTTDTHGQMQYLLDSSPWVEQLPSESQCQASRKRFQCKDLNTFLPSTRQMAALSEGPQMKP' A
#
# COMPACT_ATOMS: atom_id res chain seq x y z
N MET A 1 6.88 5.36 18.42
CA MET A 1 7.66 5.11 17.19
C MET A 1 6.86 4.15 16.33
N GLY A 2 6.49 4.54 15.11
CA GLY A 2 5.77 3.70 14.14
C GLY A 2 6.55 3.61 12.84
N LYS A 3 6.45 2.48 12.16
CA LYS A 3 7.01 2.28 10.81
C LYS A 3 5.86 2.24 9.82
N THR A 4 6.05 2.86 8.66
CA THR A 4 5.07 2.83 7.57
C THR A 4 5.49 1.79 6.55
N TYR A 5 4.52 1.03 6.04
CA TYR A 5 4.74 -0.03 5.06
C TYR A 5 3.81 0.17 3.87
N LEU A 6 4.30 -0.15 2.68
CA LEU A 6 3.51 -0.39 1.49
C LEU A 6 3.16 -1.89 1.46
N ILE A 7 1.87 -2.19 1.45
CA ILE A 7 1.35 -3.55 1.30
C ILE A 7 0.57 -3.55 -0.01
N MET A 8 0.94 -4.42 -0.94
CA MET A 8 0.24 -4.62 -2.20
C MET A 8 -0.03 -6.10 -2.38
N GLY A 9 -1.21 -6.45 -2.88
CA GLY A 9 -1.61 -7.84 -3.05
C GLY A 9 -2.88 -7.92 -3.85
N LYS A 10 -3.37 -9.14 -4.02
CA LYS A 10 -4.71 -9.38 -4.56
C LYS A 10 -5.74 -9.07 -3.50
N ASP A 11 -6.91 -8.63 -3.94
CA ASP A 11 -8.06 -8.51 -3.05
C ASP A 11 -8.44 -9.91 -2.52
N GLY A 12 -8.60 -10.00 -1.20
CA GLY A 12 -9.14 -11.19 -0.55
C GLY A 12 -10.66 -11.18 -0.58
N THR A 13 -11.27 -12.33 -0.33
CA THR A 13 -12.73 -12.45 -0.14
C THR A 13 -13.13 -12.56 1.34
N THR A 14 -12.15 -12.49 2.25
CA THR A 14 -12.33 -12.68 3.69
C THR A 14 -12.80 -11.41 4.37
N THR A 15 -13.78 -11.56 5.24
CA THR A 15 -14.26 -10.52 6.15
C THR A 15 -14.16 -11.00 7.59
N ASP A 16 -13.96 -10.06 8.52
CA ASP A 16 -13.99 -10.36 9.95
C ASP A 16 -15.43 -10.60 10.45
N THR A 17 -15.58 -10.87 11.75
CA THR A 17 -16.90 -11.08 12.38
C THR A 17 -17.82 -9.86 12.33
N HIS A 18 -17.31 -8.68 11.95
CA HIS A 18 -18.04 -7.44 11.78
C HIS A 18 -18.22 -7.06 10.30
N GLY A 19 -17.91 -7.97 9.37
CA GLY A 19 -18.04 -7.77 7.93
C GLY A 19 -16.99 -6.85 7.33
N GLN A 20 -15.94 -6.49 8.06
CA GLN A 20 -14.85 -5.65 7.54
C GLN A 20 -13.87 -6.50 6.75
N MET A 21 -13.40 -5.99 5.61
CA MET A 21 -12.39 -6.65 4.78
C MET A 21 -11.14 -7.01 5.60
N GLN A 22 -10.78 -8.29 5.57
CA GLN A 22 -9.59 -8.80 6.20
C GLN A 22 -8.63 -9.33 5.14
N TYR A 23 -7.41 -8.82 5.15
CA TYR A 23 -6.34 -9.23 4.23
C TYR A 23 -5.45 -10.27 4.90
N LEU A 24 -5.23 -11.40 4.21
CA LEU A 24 -4.29 -12.42 4.64
C LEU A 24 -2.92 -12.16 4.03
N LEU A 25 -1.90 -12.01 4.89
CA LEU A 25 -0.51 -11.96 4.45
C LEU A 25 0.02 -13.39 4.23
N ASP A 26 -0.39 -13.98 3.11
CA ASP A 26 0.11 -15.30 2.68
C ASP A 26 1.44 -15.18 1.89
N SER A 27 1.76 -16.13 1.01
CA SER A 27 2.98 -16.10 0.20
C SER A 27 2.97 -15.12 -0.98
N SER A 28 1.83 -14.49 -1.27
CA SER A 28 1.63 -13.67 -2.47
C SER A 28 1.75 -12.13 -2.32
N PRO A 29 1.55 -11.49 -1.14
CA PRO A 29 1.58 -10.04 -1.05
C PRO A 29 3.01 -9.50 -1.00
N TRP A 30 3.17 -8.33 -1.61
CA TRP A 30 4.38 -7.54 -1.56
C TRP A 30 4.34 -6.61 -0.35
N VAL A 31 5.34 -6.72 0.52
CA VAL A 31 5.45 -5.89 1.74
C VAL A 31 6.79 -5.20 1.75
N GLU A 32 6.78 -3.87 1.70
CA GLU A 32 7.98 -3.05 1.74
C GLU A 32 7.88 -1.95 2.80
N GLN A 33 8.93 -1.77 3.58
CA GLN A 33 9.02 -0.66 4.52
C GLN A 33 9.32 0.64 3.77
N LEU A 34 8.51 1.68 3.99
CA LEU A 34 8.78 2.99 3.43
C LEU A 34 9.92 3.67 4.22
N PRO A 35 10.86 4.33 3.52
CA PRO A 35 11.88 5.14 4.18
C PRO A 35 11.22 6.28 4.94
N SER A 36 11.73 6.59 6.13
CA SER A 36 11.33 7.81 6.84
C SER A 36 11.82 9.06 6.13
N GLU A 37 11.24 10.21 6.46
CA GLU A 37 11.68 11.51 5.93
C GLU A 37 13.18 11.72 6.15
N SER A 38 13.68 11.44 7.35
CA SER A 38 15.11 11.51 7.69
C SER A 38 15.98 10.57 6.85
N GLN A 39 15.47 9.38 6.48
CA GLN A 39 16.18 8.46 5.60
C GLN A 39 16.23 8.98 4.17
N CYS A 40 15.19 9.67 3.69
CA CYS A 40 15.19 10.26 2.35
C CYS A 40 16.18 11.42 2.17
N GLN A 41 16.56 12.09 3.26
CA GLN A 41 17.61 13.11 3.23
C GLN A 41 19.02 12.52 3.07
N ALA A 42 19.22 11.22 3.31
CA ALA A 42 20.50 10.56 3.13
C ALA A 42 20.79 10.25 1.66
N SER A 43 22.00 10.59 1.18
CA SER A 43 22.41 10.39 -0.22
C SER A 43 22.24 8.93 -0.70
N ARG A 44 22.43 7.96 0.19
CA ARG A 44 22.28 6.51 -0.12
C ARG A 44 20.84 6.08 -0.41
N LYS A 45 19.85 6.86 0.02
CA LYS A 45 18.41 6.53 -0.08
C LYS A 45 17.63 7.47 -1.00
N ARG A 46 18.29 8.50 -1.54
CA ARG A 46 17.69 9.50 -2.42
C ARG A 46 16.96 8.91 -3.63
N PHE A 47 17.56 7.92 -4.29
CA PHE A 47 16.93 7.26 -5.46
C PHE A 47 15.70 6.44 -5.06
N GLN A 48 15.79 5.65 -3.99
CA GLN A 48 14.66 4.88 -3.46
C GLN A 48 13.45 5.78 -3.14
N CYS A 49 13.69 6.94 -2.54
CA CYS A 49 12.61 7.90 -2.25
C CYS A 49 12.04 8.57 -3.52
N LYS A 50 12.89 8.85 -4.52
CA LYS A 50 12.43 9.37 -5.83
C LYS A 50 11.53 8.36 -6.54
N ASP A 51 11.93 7.10 -6.58
CA ASP A 51 11.18 6.03 -7.25
C ASP A 51 9.84 5.80 -6.54
N LEU A 52 9.84 5.75 -5.20
CA LEU A 52 8.62 5.66 -4.40
C LEU A 52 7.67 6.85 -4.66
N ASN A 53 8.18 8.08 -4.68
CA ASN A 53 7.38 9.28 -4.95
C ASN A 53 6.85 9.34 -6.39
N THR A 54 7.46 8.60 -7.31
CA THR A 54 6.98 8.45 -8.69
C THR A 54 5.91 7.34 -8.76
N PHE A 55 6.07 6.29 -7.97
CA PHE A 55 5.18 5.13 -7.91
C PHE A 55 3.85 5.44 -7.19
N LEU A 56 3.87 6.14 -6.05
CA LEU A 56 2.66 6.34 -5.24
C LEU A 56 1.56 7.19 -5.93
N PRO A 57 1.87 8.30 -6.63
CA PRO A 57 0.84 9.06 -7.34
C PRO A 57 0.26 8.29 -8.53
N SER A 58 1.10 7.55 -9.27
CA SER A 58 0.64 6.77 -10.43
C SER A 58 -0.25 5.59 -10.02
N THR A 59 0.02 4.96 -8.88
CA THR A 59 -0.84 3.91 -8.31
C THR A 59 -2.13 4.44 -7.70
N ARG A 60 -2.13 5.62 -7.07
CA ARG A 60 -3.37 6.26 -6.58
C ARG A 60 -4.40 6.48 -7.69
N GLN A 61 -3.95 6.75 -8.91
CA GLN A 61 -4.83 6.88 -10.07
C GLN A 61 -5.45 5.54 -10.48
N MET A 62 -4.72 4.42 -10.33
CA MET A 62 -5.22 3.08 -10.66
C MET A 62 -6.20 2.53 -9.62
N ALA A 63 -5.97 2.77 -8.32
CA ALA A 63 -6.90 2.38 -7.25
C ALA A 63 -8.28 3.04 -7.40
N ALA A 64 -8.33 4.29 -7.88
CA ALA A 64 -9.58 5.00 -8.14
C ALA A 64 -10.38 4.46 -9.34
N LEU A 65 -9.77 3.61 -10.20
CA LEU A 65 -10.44 3.00 -11.35
C LEU A 65 -10.94 1.57 -11.05
N SER A 66 -10.53 0.97 -9.94
CA SER A 66 -10.97 -0.37 -9.50
C SER A 66 -12.10 -0.36 -8.47
N GLU A 67 -12.53 0.81 -7.99
CA GLU A 67 -13.72 0.92 -7.13
C GLU A 67 -14.99 0.69 -7.97
N GLY A 68 -15.44 -0.56 -8.05
CA GLY A 68 -16.79 -0.90 -8.49
C GLY A 68 -17.85 -0.24 -7.60
N PRO A 69 -19.09 -0.05 -8.08
CA PRO A 69 -20.09 0.75 -7.39
C PRO A 69 -20.34 0.21 -5.98
N GLN A 70 -20.15 1.09 -4.99
CA GLN A 70 -20.54 0.86 -3.60
C GLN A 70 -21.99 0.38 -3.54
N MET A 71 -22.20 -0.88 -3.16
CA MET A 71 -23.52 -1.41 -2.86
C MET A 71 -23.91 -0.87 -1.48
N LYS A 72 -24.54 0.31 -1.49
CA LYS A 72 -25.15 0.93 -0.33
C LYS A 72 -26.43 0.13 0.04
N PRO A 73 -26.73 -0.09 1.33
CA PRO A 73 -27.91 -0.83 1.75
C PRO A 73 -29.22 -0.20 1.29
#